data_AF-A0A2G8L3X3-F1
#
_entry.id   AF-A0A2G8L3X3-F1
#
_cell.length_a   1.000
_cell.length_b   1.000
_cell.length_c   1.000
_cell.angle_alpha   90.00
_cell.angle_beta   90.00
_cell.angle_gamma   90.00
#
_symmetry.space_group_name_H-M   'P 1'
#
loop_
_entity.id
_entity.type
_entity.pdbx_description
1 polymer ?
#
loop_
_entity_poly.entity_id
_entity_poly.type
_entity_poly.pdbx_seq_one_letter_code
_entity_poly.pdbx_strand_id
1 'polypeptide(L)'
;MALSLVTVVFALTLLGGCSACSCYPDWMAIPGSGCYKYVDTPKTFEEAESTCRHFSPGPYGFGHLASVHSTEEYEALASMVPGATDGWNPQVFIGLRLKDGVSPAWTDGSYYDYQNWCGNDPNAHPDGYGAFSGGSYCNGQWVDVHTFTNDQFPFICKLPCL
;
A
#
# COMPACT_ATOMS: atom_id res chain seq x y z
N MET A 1 -17.41 30.70 56.24
CA MET A 1 -16.80 29.49 55.67
C MET A 1 -17.60 29.15 54.42
N ALA A 2 -17.10 29.52 53.24
CA ALA A 2 -17.73 29.17 51.97
C ALA A 2 -16.69 28.36 51.18
N LEU A 3 -17.01 27.10 50.89
CA LEU A 3 -16.11 26.20 50.16
C LEU A 3 -16.08 26.61 48.69
N SER A 4 -14.87 26.89 48.19
CA SER A 4 -14.60 27.13 46.78
C SER A 4 -14.67 25.79 46.01
N LEU A 5 -15.56 25.71 45.01
CA LEU A 5 -15.64 24.59 44.08
C LEU A 5 -14.51 24.73 43.05
N VAL A 6 -13.42 23.97 43.22
CA VAL A 6 -12.39 23.84 42.21
C VAL A 6 -12.90 22.86 41.15
N THR A 7 -13.32 23.37 39.99
CA THR A 7 -13.60 22.53 38.82
C THR A 7 -12.28 22.00 38.26
N VAL A 8 -12.03 20.71 38.44
CA VAL A 8 -10.91 20.01 37.80
C VAL A 8 -11.24 19.90 36.32
N VAL A 9 -10.68 20.81 35.51
CA VAL A 9 -10.66 20.64 34.05
C VAL A 9 -9.70 19.50 33.78
N PHE A 10 -10.23 18.31 33.52
CA PHE A 10 -9.46 17.23 32.93
C PHE A 10 -9.01 17.71 31.55
N ALA A 11 -7.77 18.19 31.46
CA ALA A 11 -7.10 18.36 30.18
C ALA A 11 -7.05 16.97 29.55
N LEU A 12 -7.91 16.74 28.56
CA LEU A 12 -7.81 15.58 27.69
C LEU A 12 -6.53 15.77 26.89
N THR A 13 -5.42 15.28 27.43
CA THR A 13 -4.16 15.21 26.71
C THR A 13 -4.43 14.35 25.49
N LEU A 14 -4.55 14.98 24.32
CA LEU A 14 -4.43 14.33 23.03
C LEU A 14 -2.96 13.90 22.86
N LEU A 15 -2.51 13.00 23.72
CA LEU A 15 -1.42 12.10 23.36
C LEU A 15 -2.06 11.02 22.51
N GLY A 16 -2.47 11.41 21.30
CA GLY A 16 -2.56 10.49 20.17
C GLY A 16 -1.15 10.05 19.83
N GLY A 17 -0.52 9.30 20.75
CA GLY A 17 0.56 8.42 20.37
C GLY A 17 -0.04 7.47 19.36
N CYS A 18 0.59 7.35 18.19
CA CYS A 18 0.25 6.33 17.22
C CYS A 18 0.22 4.99 17.96
N SER A 19 -0.98 4.45 18.19
CA SER A 19 -1.17 3.15 18.79
C SER A 19 -0.31 2.16 18.03
N ALA A 20 0.41 1.30 18.74
CA ALA A 20 1.20 0.26 18.11
C ALA A 20 0.32 -0.49 17.11
N CYS A 21 0.72 -0.49 15.83
CA CYS A 21 -0.06 -1.12 14.77
C CYS A 21 -0.26 -2.60 15.08
N SER A 22 -1.47 -2.97 15.52
CA SER A 22 -1.81 -4.36 15.81
C SER A 22 -2.43 -4.98 14.58
N CYS A 23 -1.69 -5.88 13.94
CA CYS A 23 -2.10 -6.55 12.72
C CYS A 23 -2.63 -7.96 13.02
N TYR A 24 -3.51 -8.45 12.15
CA TYR A 24 -3.90 -9.86 12.16
C TYR A 24 -2.67 -10.78 12.01
N PRO A 25 -2.75 -12.05 12.47
CA PRO A 25 -1.75 -13.04 12.12
C PRO A 25 -1.49 -13.06 10.60
N ASP A 26 -0.23 -13.23 10.20
CA ASP A 26 0.23 -13.25 8.80
C ASP A 26 0.08 -11.92 8.04
N TRP A 27 0.01 -10.81 8.76
CA TRP A 27 0.18 -9.46 8.23
C TRP A 27 1.43 -8.82 8.85
N MET A 28 2.20 -8.13 8.01
CA MET A 28 3.37 -7.37 8.44
C MET A 28 2.95 -6.00 8.94
N ALA A 29 3.27 -5.69 10.19
CA ALA A 29 3.03 -4.37 10.77
C ALA A 29 4.17 -3.42 10.41
N ILE A 30 3.86 -2.26 9.84
CA ILE A 30 4.77 -1.14 9.74
C ILE A 30 4.27 -0.04 10.69
N PRO A 31 4.96 0.22 11.82
CA PRO A 31 4.53 1.22 12.80
C PRO A 31 4.31 2.59 12.16
N GLY A 32 3.19 3.24 12.48
CA GLY A 32 2.85 4.55 11.91
C GLY A 32 2.24 4.50 10.51
N SER A 33 2.20 3.34 9.86
CA SER A 33 1.72 3.19 8.49
C SER A 33 0.50 2.28 8.38
N GLY A 34 0.64 1.00 8.69
CA GLY A 34 -0.43 0.03 8.49
C GLY A 34 0.01 -1.42 8.53
N CYS A 35 -0.90 -2.29 8.13
CA CYS A 35 -0.69 -3.73 8.06
C CYS A 35 -0.66 -4.17 6.61
N TYR A 36 0.32 -4.98 6.23
CA TYR A 36 0.54 -5.39 4.85
C TYR A 36 0.48 -6.91 4.68
N LYS A 37 -0.09 -7.36 3.56
CA LYS A 37 -0.16 -8.80 3.23
C LYS A 37 0.10 -9.02 1.75
N TYR A 38 1.08 -9.87 1.46
CA TYR A 38 1.29 -10.42 0.13
C TYR A 38 0.27 -11.54 -0.15
N VAL A 39 -0.37 -11.48 -1.31
CA VAL A 39 -1.28 -12.49 -1.83
C VAL A 39 -0.66 -13.07 -3.10
N ASP A 40 -0.29 -14.35 -3.02
CA ASP A 40 0.43 -15.07 -4.08
C ASP A 40 -0.44 -15.44 -5.28
N THR A 41 -1.75 -15.52 -5.07
CA THR A 41 -2.72 -15.97 -6.08
C THR A 41 -2.96 -14.87 -7.10
N PRO A 42 -2.52 -15.02 -8.37
CA PRO A 42 -2.63 -13.96 -9.35
C PRO A 42 -4.07 -13.59 -9.66
N LYS A 43 -4.32 -12.28 -9.81
CA LYS A 43 -5.63 -11.71 -10.13
C LYS A 43 -5.46 -10.52 -11.05
N THR A 44 -6.49 -10.16 -11.80
CA THR A 44 -6.51 -8.86 -12.48
C THR A 44 -6.47 -7.73 -11.44
N PHE A 45 -6.04 -6.54 -11.84
CA PHE A 45 -5.93 -5.41 -10.91
C PHE A 45 -7.24 -5.14 -10.14
N GLU A 46 -8.38 -5.14 -10.85
CA GLU A 46 -9.68 -4.87 -10.24
C GLU A 46 -10.11 -5.98 -9.25
N GLU A 47 -9.82 -7.24 -9.58
CA GLU A 47 -10.07 -8.37 -8.68
C GLU A 47 -9.13 -8.36 -7.46
N ALA A 48 -7.88 -7.91 -7.64
CA ALA A 48 -6.90 -7.74 -6.58
C ALA A 48 -7.34 -6.65 -5.60
N GLU A 49 -7.72 -5.46 -6.10
CA GLU A 49 -8.30 -4.38 -5.30
C GLU A 49 -9.58 -4.83 -4.59
N SER A 50 -10.48 -5.52 -5.29
CA SER A 50 -11.67 -6.10 -4.68
C SER A 50 -11.31 -7.09 -3.57
N THR A 51 -10.29 -7.93 -3.77
CA THR A 51 -9.82 -8.86 -2.73
C THR A 51 -9.31 -8.10 -1.51
N CYS A 52 -8.52 -7.04 -1.69
CA CYS A 52 -8.03 -6.25 -0.57
C CYS A 52 -9.17 -5.55 0.20
N ARG A 53 -10.22 -5.09 -0.49
CA ARG A 53 -11.42 -4.50 0.13
C ARG A 53 -12.26 -5.48 0.95
N HIS A 54 -12.11 -6.78 0.74
CA HIS A 54 -12.76 -7.78 1.60
C HIS A 54 -12.09 -7.91 2.97
N PHE A 55 -10.83 -7.48 3.11
CA PHE A 55 -10.21 -7.35 4.42
C PHE A 55 -10.67 -6.06 5.09
N SER A 56 -11.02 -6.14 6.37
CA SER A 56 -11.42 -4.98 7.17
C SER A 56 -11.07 -5.23 8.62
N PRO A 57 -10.44 -4.27 9.33
CA PRO A 57 -10.18 -4.39 10.75
C PRO A 57 -11.39 -3.92 11.59
N GLY A 58 -12.60 -3.93 11.02
CA GLY A 58 -13.84 -3.50 11.67
C GLY A 58 -14.23 -2.07 11.29
N PRO A 59 -14.55 -1.18 12.25
CA PRO A 59 -15.12 0.14 11.96
C PRO A 59 -14.13 1.13 11.32
N TYR A 60 -12.85 0.76 11.21
CA TYR A 60 -11.75 1.64 10.80
C TYR A 60 -11.51 1.69 9.29
N GLY A 61 -12.30 0.95 8.51
CA GLY A 61 -12.28 1.00 7.04
C GLY A 61 -12.08 -0.37 6.39
N PHE A 62 -11.80 -0.33 5.09
CA PHE A 62 -11.50 -1.51 4.28
C PHE A 62 -10.01 -1.49 3.90
N GLY A 63 -9.48 -2.66 3.59
CA GLY A 63 -8.17 -2.76 2.95
C GLY A 63 -8.22 -2.28 1.51
N HIS A 64 -7.06 -1.91 1.00
CA HIS A 64 -6.86 -1.55 -0.40
C HIS A 64 -5.59 -2.24 -0.91
N LEU A 65 -5.40 -2.28 -2.22
CA LEU A 65 -4.05 -2.50 -2.75
C LEU A 65 -3.10 -1.46 -2.14
N ALA A 66 -1.88 -1.88 -1.84
CA ALA A 66 -0.99 -1.09 -1.01
C ALA A 66 -0.58 0.24 -1.66
N SER A 67 -0.77 1.33 -0.92
CA SER A 67 -0.11 2.61 -1.14
C SER A 67 1.26 2.63 -0.47
N VAL A 68 2.18 3.43 -1.01
CA VAL A 68 3.54 3.61 -0.51
C VAL A 68 3.82 5.10 -0.32
N HIS A 69 4.25 5.47 0.89
CA HIS A 69 4.49 6.87 1.30
C HIS A 69 5.88 7.12 1.91
N SER A 70 6.71 6.09 2.03
CA SER A 70 8.05 6.23 2.58
C SER A 70 9.00 5.16 2.07
N THR A 71 10.30 5.39 2.25
CA THR A 71 11.33 4.40 1.92
C THR A 71 11.18 3.15 2.77
N GLU A 72 10.81 3.29 4.04
CA GLU A 72 10.60 2.16 4.94
C GLU A 72 9.44 1.27 4.47
N GLU A 73 8.33 1.88 4.01
CA GLU A 73 7.24 1.14 3.38
C GLU A 73 7.72 0.44 2.10
N TYR A 74 8.41 1.16 1.22
CA TYR A 74 8.94 0.60 -0.02
C TYR A 74 9.83 -0.62 0.22
N GLU A 75 10.83 -0.50 1.10
CA GLU A 75 11.80 -1.57 1.38
C GLU A 75 11.10 -2.80 1.96
N ALA A 76 10.16 -2.59 2.88
CA ALA A 76 9.41 -3.67 3.48
C ALA A 76 8.53 -4.39 2.43
N LEU A 77 7.86 -3.66 1.54
CA LEU A 77 7.04 -4.24 0.49
C LEU A 77 7.88 -4.94 -0.58
N ALA A 78 9.00 -4.35 -0.99
CA ALA A 78 9.96 -4.98 -1.89
C ALA A 78 10.49 -6.31 -1.32
N SER A 79 10.69 -6.39 0.01
CA SER A 79 11.12 -7.63 0.67
C SER A 79 10.06 -8.75 0.67
N MET A 80 8.78 -8.40 0.48
CA MET A 80 7.69 -9.38 0.32
C MET A 80 7.65 -9.97 -1.09
N VAL A 81 8.21 -9.27 -2.07
CA VAL A 81 8.21 -9.70 -3.47
C VAL A 81 9.27 -10.79 -3.64
N PRO A 82 8.93 -11.98 -4.16
CA PRO A 82 9.92 -13.00 -4.44
C PRO A 82 10.99 -12.47 -5.40
N GLY A 83 12.23 -12.39 -4.95
CA GLY A 83 13.36 -11.99 -5.79
C GLY A 83 13.99 -13.16 -6.54
N ALA A 84 14.83 -12.82 -7.52
CA ALA A 84 15.85 -13.69 -8.13
C ALA A 84 15.52 -14.46 -9.44
N THR A 85 14.57 -13.99 -10.25
CA THR A 85 14.54 -14.39 -11.67
C THR A 85 15.20 -13.34 -12.56
N ASP A 86 15.87 -13.79 -13.62
CA ASP A 86 16.40 -12.88 -14.63
C ASP A 86 15.24 -12.18 -15.37
N GLY A 87 15.34 -10.86 -15.56
CA GLY A 87 14.33 -10.04 -16.25
C GLY A 87 13.45 -9.19 -15.32
N TRP A 88 12.17 -9.07 -15.66
CA TRP A 88 11.18 -8.18 -15.00
C TRP A 88 10.26 -8.89 -14.01
N ASN A 89 10.23 -10.22 -14.01
CA ASN A 89 9.31 -11.00 -13.20
C ASN A 89 9.94 -11.34 -11.82
N PRO A 90 9.11 -11.62 -10.81
CA PRO A 90 7.66 -11.47 -10.80
C PRO A 90 7.22 -10.00 -10.75
N GLN A 91 6.11 -9.69 -11.40
CA GLN A 91 5.40 -8.44 -11.20
C GLN A 91 4.35 -8.62 -10.09
N VAL A 92 4.20 -7.62 -9.22
CA VAL A 92 3.29 -7.68 -8.06
C VAL A 92 2.51 -6.36 -7.96
N PHE A 93 1.19 -6.41 -8.09
CA PHE A 93 0.36 -5.20 -8.07
C PHE A 93 0.41 -4.46 -6.73
N ILE A 94 0.39 -3.14 -6.83
CA ILE A 94 0.16 -2.18 -5.75
C ILE A 94 -1.02 -1.28 -6.12
N GLY A 95 -1.44 -0.39 -5.22
CA GLY A 95 -2.64 0.42 -5.41
C GLY A 95 -2.51 1.55 -6.41
N LEU A 96 -1.47 1.56 -7.25
CA LEU A 96 -1.17 2.70 -8.12
C LEU A 96 -1.91 2.56 -9.45
N ARG A 97 -2.73 3.57 -9.79
CA ARG A 97 -3.36 3.71 -11.10
C ARG A 97 -2.72 4.87 -11.85
N LEU A 98 -2.44 4.66 -13.13
CA LEU A 98 -1.97 5.68 -14.05
C LEU A 98 -3.11 6.00 -14.99
N LYS A 99 -3.65 7.21 -14.88
CA LYS A 99 -4.61 7.74 -15.85
C LYS A 99 -3.89 8.62 -16.87
N ASP A 100 -4.32 8.54 -18.14
CA ASP A 100 -3.70 9.26 -19.26
C ASP A 100 -2.17 9.03 -19.35
N GLY A 101 -1.71 7.89 -18.82
CA GLY A 101 -0.32 7.42 -18.77
C GLY A 101 0.64 8.11 -17.82
N VAL A 102 0.25 9.22 -17.19
CA VAL A 102 1.17 10.02 -16.37
C VAL A 102 0.52 10.63 -15.13
N SER A 103 -0.76 10.37 -14.86
CA SER A 103 -1.46 10.86 -13.67
C SER A 103 -1.58 9.74 -12.62
N PRO A 104 -0.57 9.54 -11.76
CA PRO A 104 -0.59 8.53 -10.72
C PRO A 104 -1.58 8.88 -9.61
N ALA A 105 -2.37 7.90 -9.18
CA ALA A 105 -3.26 8.00 -8.04
C ALA A 105 -3.37 6.66 -7.31
N TRP A 106 -3.36 6.70 -5.98
CA TRP A 106 -3.57 5.51 -5.15
C TRP A 106 -5.06 5.12 -5.05
N THR A 107 -5.35 3.82 -5.01
CA THR A 107 -6.73 3.29 -4.90
C THR A 107 -7.39 3.56 -3.55
N ASP A 108 -6.60 3.79 -2.51
CA ASP A 108 -7.07 4.18 -1.18
C ASP A 108 -7.35 5.69 -1.05
N GLY A 109 -7.06 6.48 -2.09
CA GLY A 109 -7.27 7.93 -2.12
C GLY A 109 -6.23 8.75 -1.36
N SER A 110 -5.16 8.12 -0.86
CA SER A 110 -4.03 8.82 -0.24
C SER A 110 -3.27 9.69 -1.24
N TYR A 111 -2.49 10.64 -0.73
CA TYR A 111 -1.67 11.51 -1.57
C TYR A 111 -0.58 10.71 -2.29
N TYR A 112 -0.32 11.06 -3.53
CA TYR A 112 0.84 10.58 -4.27
C TYR A 112 2.07 11.43 -3.91
N ASP A 113 2.79 11.05 -2.86
CA ASP A 113 3.89 11.81 -2.25
C ASP A 113 5.23 11.05 -2.22
N TYR A 114 5.22 9.77 -2.62
CA TYR A 114 6.40 8.93 -2.74
C TYR A 114 6.42 8.21 -4.09
N GLN A 115 7.61 8.03 -4.66
CA GLN A 115 7.79 7.27 -5.89
C GLN A 115 9.14 6.57 -5.97
N ASN A 116 9.16 5.38 -6.58
CA ASN A 116 10.39 4.66 -6.86
C ASN A 116 10.27 3.83 -8.16
N TRP A 117 10.10 4.52 -9.28
CA TRP A 117 10.00 3.92 -10.62
C TRP A 117 11.32 3.32 -11.09
N CYS A 118 11.22 2.26 -11.88
CA CYS A 118 12.33 1.60 -12.54
C CYS A 118 12.69 2.34 -13.83
N GLY A 119 13.96 2.75 -13.96
CA GLY A 119 14.45 3.38 -15.19
C GLY A 119 13.62 4.60 -15.62
N ASN A 120 12.97 4.50 -16.77
CA ASN A 120 12.20 5.59 -17.39
C ASN A 120 10.69 5.44 -17.20
N ASP A 121 10.23 4.57 -16.30
CA ASP A 121 8.81 4.41 -16.00
C ASP A 121 8.26 5.61 -15.20
N PRO A 122 6.96 5.92 -15.32
CA PRO A 122 6.00 5.28 -16.23
C PRO A 122 6.24 5.67 -17.70
N ASN A 123 6.25 4.70 -18.61
CA ASN A 123 6.61 4.92 -20.02
C ASN A 123 5.39 5.09 -20.97
N ALA A 124 4.45 5.95 -20.57
CA ALA A 124 3.42 6.56 -21.43
C ALA A 124 2.53 5.60 -22.26
N HIS A 125 1.73 4.79 -21.57
CA HIS A 125 0.52 4.16 -22.13
C HIS A 125 -0.73 4.88 -21.62
N PRO A 126 -1.82 5.03 -22.40
CA PRO A 126 -2.96 5.89 -22.02
C PRO A 126 -3.56 5.53 -20.66
N ASP A 127 -3.57 4.27 -20.24
CA ASP A 127 -3.91 3.89 -18.87
C ASP A 127 -3.06 2.68 -18.44
N GLY A 128 -2.67 2.65 -17.16
CA GLY A 128 -1.78 1.63 -16.60
C GLY A 128 -2.00 1.41 -15.11
N TYR A 129 -1.36 0.36 -14.60
CA TYR A 129 -1.29 0.07 -13.17
C TYR A 129 0.17 0.00 -12.73
N GLY A 130 0.47 0.38 -11.49
CA GLY A 130 1.80 0.18 -10.92
C GLY A 130 1.96 -1.22 -10.34
N ALA A 131 3.13 -1.80 -10.53
CA ALA A 131 3.54 -3.05 -9.92
C ALA A 131 5.00 -3.00 -9.47
N PHE A 132 5.32 -3.68 -8.36
CA PHE A 132 6.70 -4.02 -8.05
C PHE A 132 7.24 -5.01 -9.10
N SER A 133 8.49 -4.85 -9.53
CA SER A 133 9.20 -5.78 -10.42
C SER A 133 10.35 -6.45 -9.66
N GLY A 134 10.15 -7.69 -9.23
CA GLY A 134 11.11 -8.46 -8.41
C GLY A 134 12.29 -9.06 -9.17
N GLY A 135 12.31 -8.92 -10.49
CA GLY A 135 13.37 -9.46 -11.34
C GLY A 135 14.65 -8.64 -11.32
N SER A 136 15.73 -9.20 -11.87
CA SER A 136 17.07 -8.59 -11.88
C SER A 136 17.13 -7.19 -12.52
N TYR A 137 16.16 -6.82 -13.36
CA TYR A 137 16.21 -5.54 -14.09
C TYR A 137 15.78 -4.35 -13.24
N CYS A 138 14.90 -4.55 -12.26
CA CYS A 138 14.36 -3.48 -11.41
C CYS A 138 14.53 -3.74 -9.92
N ASN A 139 14.76 -4.99 -9.51
CA ASN A 139 15.12 -5.38 -8.15
C ASN A 139 14.19 -4.77 -7.07
N GLY A 140 12.88 -4.83 -7.32
CA GLY A 140 11.85 -4.27 -6.45
C GLY A 140 11.40 -2.85 -6.80
N GLN A 141 11.92 -2.20 -7.83
CA GLN A 141 11.37 -0.91 -8.27
C GLN A 141 10.03 -1.06 -8.99
N TRP A 142 9.29 0.04 -9.11
CA TRP A 142 7.96 0.05 -9.74
C TRP A 142 8.05 0.09 -11.25
N VAL A 143 7.17 -0.64 -11.90
CA VAL A 143 6.98 -0.62 -13.35
C VAL A 143 5.51 -0.34 -13.65
N ASP A 144 5.23 0.27 -14.79
CA ASP A 144 3.85 0.35 -15.28
C ASP A 144 3.49 -0.90 -16.09
N VAL A 145 2.33 -1.48 -15.78
CA VAL A 145 1.77 -2.65 -16.46
C VAL A 145 0.45 -2.29 -17.13
N HIS A 146 0.19 -2.90 -18.27
CA HIS A 146 -0.89 -2.49 -19.16
C HIS A 146 -2.28 -2.95 -18.69
N THR A 147 -3.28 -2.13 -19.01
CA THR A 147 -4.70 -2.38 -18.66
C THR A 147 -5.43 -3.30 -19.65
N PHE A 148 -4.96 -3.44 -20.88
CA PHE A 148 -5.69 -4.10 -21.98
C PHE A 148 -5.38 -5.59 -22.13
N THR A 149 -4.43 -6.13 -21.38
CA THR A 149 -3.95 -7.50 -21.47
C THR A 149 -4.66 -8.47 -20.54
N ASN A 150 -5.56 -8.00 -19.65
CA ASN A 150 -6.12 -8.78 -18.54
C ASN A 150 -5.02 -9.50 -17.73
N ASP A 151 -3.85 -8.87 -17.60
CA ASP A 151 -2.73 -9.46 -16.88
C ASP A 151 -3.11 -9.72 -15.43
N GLN A 152 -2.69 -10.88 -14.95
CA GLN A 152 -2.94 -11.33 -13.59
C GLN A 152 -1.63 -11.43 -12.85
N PHE A 153 -1.52 -10.70 -11.75
CA PHE A 153 -0.34 -10.72 -10.89
C PHE A 153 -0.71 -11.01 -9.44
N PRO A 154 0.21 -11.59 -8.67
CA PRO A 154 0.19 -11.47 -7.22
C PRO A 154 0.09 -10.00 -6.80
N PHE A 155 -0.27 -9.74 -5.55
CA PHE A 155 -0.53 -8.36 -5.11
C PHE A 155 -0.30 -8.18 -3.62
N ILE A 156 -0.13 -6.91 -3.19
CA ILE A 156 0.02 -6.57 -1.78
C ILE A 156 -1.18 -5.74 -1.34
N CYS A 157 -1.86 -6.19 -0.29
CA CYS A 157 -2.91 -5.44 0.39
C CYS A 157 -2.34 -4.63 1.56
N LYS A 158 -2.93 -3.47 1.84
CA LYS A 158 -2.70 -2.63 3.01
C LYS A 158 -4.01 -2.43 3.77
N LEU A 159 -3.98 -2.61 5.08
CA LEU A 159 -5.04 -2.20 6.01
C LEU A 159 -4.57 -0.96 6.79
N PRO A 160 -5.50 -0.04 7.10
CA PRO A 160 -5.18 1.10 7.97
C PRO A 160 -4.78 0.60 9.36
N CYS A 161 -3.87 1.34 9.99
CA CYS A 161 -3.43 1.06 11.34
C CYS A 161 -4.55 1.30 12.37
N LEU A 162 -4.70 0.40 13.34
CA LEU A 162 -5.68 0.46 14.43
C LEU A 162 -5.25 1.39 15.57
#